data_AF-A0A8C3IWY3-F1
#
_entry.id   AF-A0A8C3IWY3-F1
#
_cell.length_a   1.000
_cell.length_b   1.000
_cell.length_c   1.000
_cell.angle_alpha   90.00
_cell.angle_beta   90.00
_cell.angle_gamma   90.00
#
_symmetry.space_group_name_H-M   'P 1'
#
loop_
_entity.id
_entity.type
_entity.pdbx_description
1 polymer ?
#
loop_
_entity_poly.entity_id
_entity_poly.type
_entity_poly.pdbx_seq_one_letter_code
_entity_poly.pdbx_strand_id
1 'polypeptide(L)'
;MAAAGGSGGCWFLALALGVSLLKCLLIPTYHSTDFEVHRNWLAITHNLPVSQWYYEATSEWTLDYPPFFAWFEFALSHVAKYFDQEMLVIQNLNYSSQATVFFQRLSVIFTDILFVYAAHECCRYVNGKRPGKELLEKPMFVLAVLLLWNFGLLIVDHIHFQYNGFLFGLMLLSVARLFQKRHLEGALLFAVLLHFKHIYIYVAPAYCVYLLRSYCFTENKADGSLKWSSFSFLRITLLGLIVCLVSALSLGPFAVLGQLPQVISRLFPFKRGLCHAYWAPNFWALYNAVDKTLAVVGIKYKFLDPEKIPKASMTGGLVQEFQHTVLPSVTPLATLICTFISILPSVFCLWFKPQGPRGFLQCLILCALSSFMFGWHVHEKAILLAILPLSLLSVESPKRAGIYLILTTTGHFSLFPLLFTPPEIATKILLMLLFTVYSFSSLRALFRKEGRLLNWLETIYLIALVPLEIFCEIVFPLTPWKLKFPFIPLLLTSVYCALGITYAWLKLYVSVLTESVTVRQKAE
;
A
#
# COMPACT_ATOMS: atom_id res chain seq x y z
N MET A 1 17.75 16.99 24.81
CA MET A 1 18.21 16.20 25.97
C MET A 1 18.28 14.73 25.58
N ALA A 2 19.49 14.25 25.39
CA ALA A 2 19.80 12.84 25.12
C ALA A 2 19.91 12.05 26.44
N ALA A 3 19.81 10.71 26.32
CA ALA A 3 20.00 9.66 27.34
C ALA A 3 18.71 8.98 27.86
N ALA A 4 18.28 7.94 27.13
CA ALA A 4 17.52 6.80 27.67
C ALA A 4 17.68 5.59 26.71
N GLY A 5 18.92 5.13 26.50
CA GLY A 5 19.27 4.11 25.50
C GLY A 5 19.39 2.66 26.02
N GLY A 6 19.12 2.38 27.29
CA GLY A 6 19.54 1.10 27.90
C GLY A 6 18.60 -0.10 27.75
N SER A 7 17.27 0.08 27.83
CA SER A 7 16.32 -1.06 27.88
C SER A 7 15.29 -1.11 26.75
N GLY A 8 15.15 -0.01 25.99
CA GLY A 8 14.20 0.06 24.88
C GLY A 8 14.63 -0.69 23.62
N GLY A 9 15.94 -0.89 23.41
CA GLY A 9 16.46 -1.54 22.20
C GLY A 9 16.31 -3.07 22.18
N CYS A 10 16.38 -3.71 23.35
CA CYS A 10 16.46 -5.17 23.44
C CYS A 10 15.18 -5.88 22.95
N TRP A 11 13.99 -5.36 23.29
CA TRP A 11 12.73 -5.97 22.87
C TRP A 11 12.40 -5.70 21.40
N PHE A 12 12.75 -4.52 20.88
CA PHE A 12 12.50 -4.18 19.47
C PHE A 12 13.35 -5.06 18.56
N LEU A 13 14.62 -5.22 18.90
CA LEU A 13 15.52 -6.13 18.18
C LEU A 13 15.00 -7.58 18.23
N ALA A 14 14.50 -8.04 19.38
CA ALA A 14 13.91 -9.37 19.48
C ALA A 14 12.68 -9.55 18.56
N LEU A 15 11.80 -8.54 18.47
CA LEU A 15 10.66 -8.57 17.54
C LEU A 15 11.12 -8.60 16.07
N ALA A 16 12.11 -7.79 15.72
CA ALA A 16 12.67 -7.72 14.38
C ALA A 16 13.35 -9.03 13.98
N LEU A 17 14.17 -9.60 14.86
CA LEU A 17 14.80 -10.91 14.64
C LEU A 17 13.75 -12.03 14.54
N GLY A 18 12.74 -12.02 15.41
CA GLY A 18 11.66 -13.00 15.39
C GLY A 18 10.91 -13.01 14.05
N VAL A 19 10.55 -11.84 13.53
CA VAL A 19 9.87 -11.77 12.22
C VAL A 19 10.83 -12.13 11.08
N SER A 20 12.11 -11.75 11.15
CA SER A 20 13.10 -12.17 10.13
C SER A 20 13.30 -13.68 10.10
N LEU A 21 13.30 -14.36 11.25
CA LEU A 21 13.33 -15.82 11.31
C LEU A 21 12.07 -16.43 10.71
N LEU A 22 10.89 -15.86 10.99
CA LEU A 22 9.65 -16.29 10.33
C LEU A 22 9.74 -16.14 8.81
N LYS A 23 10.29 -15.03 8.30
CA LYS A 23 10.50 -14.82 6.86
C LYS A 23 11.42 -15.87 6.24
N CYS A 24 12.47 -16.29 6.96
CA CYS A 24 13.33 -17.40 6.52
C CYS A 24 12.56 -18.73 6.44
N LEU A 25 11.63 -18.99 7.38
CA LEU A 25 10.77 -20.18 7.33
C LEU A 25 9.79 -20.15 6.14
N LEU A 26 9.50 -18.98 5.58
CA LEU A 26 8.62 -18.82 4.42
C LEU A 26 9.34 -18.96 3.06
N ILE A 27 10.67 -19.10 3.04
CA ILE A 27 11.45 -19.27 1.80
C ILE A 27 10.89 -20.34 0.84
N PRO A 28 10.52 -21.57 1.30
CA PRO A 28 10.07 -22.63 0.40
C PRO A 28 8.59 -22.49 -0.04
N THR A 29 7.88 -21.45 0.39
CA THR A 29 6.47 -21.26 0.05
C THR A 29 6.28 -20.78 -1.38
N TYR A 30 5.03 -20.92 -1.87
CA TYR A 30 4.58 -20.38 -3.16
C TYR A 30 5.11 -18.97 -3.45
N HIS A 31 5.36 -18.70 -4.73
CA HIS A 31 5.71 -17.40 -5.32
C HIS A 31 4.86 -17.14 -6.57
N SER A 32 4.50 -15.88 -6.81
CA SER A 32 3.67 -15.49 -7.97
C SER A 32 4.49 -15.21 -9.23
N THR A 33 3.83 -14.81 -10.31
CA THR A 33 4.47 -14.32 -11.54
C THR A 33 5.43 -13.14 -11.29
N ASP A 34 5.22 -12.36 -10.22
CA ASP A 34 6.14 -11.27 -9.85
C ASP A 34 7.56 -11.77 -9.57
N PHE A 35 7.74 -13.05 -9.21
CA PHE A 35 9.06 -13.69 -9.10
C PHE A 35 9.82 -13.70 -10.44
N GLU A 36 9.15 -14.11 -11.51
CA GLU A 36 9.73 -14.10 -12.86
C GLU A 36 9.95 -12.68 -13.38
N VAL A 37 9.06 -11.73 -13.02
CA VAL A 37 9.23 -10.31 -13.34
C VAL A 37 10.57 -9.80 -12.80
N HIS A 38 10.83 -10.00 -11.52
CA HIS A 38 12.08 -9.57 -10.89
C HIS A 38 13.29 -10.37 -11.37
N ARG A 39 13.16 -11.68 -11.64
CA ARG A 39 14.23 -12.47 -12.27
C ARG A 39 14.61 -11.88 -13.63
N ASN A 40 13.62 -11.51 -14.43
CA ASN A 40 13.85 -10.90 -15.73
C ASN A 40 14.51 -9.53 -15.63
N TRP A 41 14.14 -8.72 -14.64
CA TRP A 41 14.76 -7.42 -14.43
C TRP A 41 16.23 -7.53 -14.01
N LEU A 42 16.57 -8.52 -13.17
CA LEU A 42 17.97 -8.86 -12.85
C LEU A 42 18.74 -9.20 -14.14
N ALA A 43 18.19 -10.06 -15.00
CA ALA A 43 18.83 -10.47 -16.25
C ALA A 43 19.03 -9.30 -17.24
N ILE A 44 18.01 -8.47 -17.43
CA ILE A 44 18.05 -7.29 -18.30
C ILE A 44 19.14 -6.33 -17.83
N THR A 45 19.10 -5.96 -16.54
CA THR A 45 20.01 -4.94 -16.01
C THR A 45 21.45 -5.45 -15.98
N HIS A 46 21.67 -6.74 -15.72
CA HIS A 46 23.01 -7.33 -15.68
C HIS A 46 23.71 -7.35 -17.03
N ASN A 47 23.01 -7.79 -18.09
CA ASN A 47 23.65 -8.13 -19.36
C ASN A 47 23.57 -7.02 -20.41
N LEU A 48 22.61 -6.10 -20.28
CA LEU A 48 22.38 -5.07 -21.29
C LEU A 48 22.93 -3.72 -20.88
N PRO A 49 23.42 -2.91 -21.84
CA PRO A 49 23.73 -1.51 -21.55
C PRO A 49 22.45 -0.75 -21.16
N VAL A 50 22.61 0.34 -20.39
CA VAL A 50 21.51 1.20 -19.92
C VAL A 50 20.59 1.64 -21.07
N SER A 51 21.14 1.83 -22.27
CA SER A 51 20.40 2.18 -23.48
C SER A 51 19.42 1.11 -23.98
N GLN A 52 19.42 -0.09 -23.42
CA GLN A 52 18.51 -1.17 -23.83
C GLN A 52 17.56 -1.60 -22.72
N TRP A 53 17.76 -1.14 -21.47
CA TRP A 53 16.98 -1.58 -20.31
C TRP A 53 15.45 -1.46 -20.52
N TYR A 54 14.97 -0.32 -21.02
CA TYR A 54 13.54 -0.10 -21.25
C TYR A 54 13.04 -0.50 -22.64
N TYR A 55 13.94 -0.93 -23.53
CA TYR A 55 13.61 -1.41 -24.88
C TYR A 55 13.49 -2.93 -24.94
N GLU A 56 14.17 -3.66 -24.07
CA GLU A 56 14.09 -5.11 -24.06
C GLU A 56 12.63 -5.58 -23.84
N ALA A 57 12.21 -6.53 -24.67
CA ALA A 57 10.87 -7.08 -24.73
C ALA A 57 10.83 -8.58 -25.13
N THR A 58 11.92 -9.34 -24.96
CA THR A 58 11.92 -10.80 -25.17
C THR A 58 10.87 -11.47 -24.26
N SER A 59 10.78 -11.00 -23.01
CA SER A 59 9.73 -11.37 -22.07
C SER A 59 8.59 -10.34 -22.10
N GLU A 60 7.37 -10.79 -21.81
CA GLU A 60 6.25 -9.88 -21.53
C GLU A 60 6.48 -9.03 -20.27
N TRP A 61 7.33 -9.52 -19.35
CA TRP A 61 7.68 -8.89 -18.08
C TRP A 61 8.80 -7.86 -18.24
N THR A 62 8.52 -6.79 -18.96
CA THR A 62 9.48 -5.70 -19.20
C THR A 62 9.68 -4.80 -17.98
N LEU A 63 10.78 -4.05 -17.91
CA LEU A 63 10.99 -3.04 -16.88
C LEU A 63 9.89 -1.96 -16.93
N ASP A 64 9.08 -1.88 -15.87
CA ASP A 64 7.95 -0.95 -15.75
C ASP A 64 8.04 -0.01 -14.53
N TYR A 65 9.10 -0.15 -13.72
CA TYR A 65 9.39 0.75 -12.60
C TYR A 65 10.34 1.89 -13.01
N PRO A 66 10.32 3.03 -12.29
CA PRO A 66 11.22 4.14 -12.60
C PRO A 66 12.71 3.78 -12.34
N PRO A 67 13.64 4.56 -12.91
CA PRO A 67 15.03 4.13 -13.02
C PRO A 67 15.77 3.75 -11.74
N PHE A 68 15.47 4.35 -10.58
CA PHE A 68 16.16 3.93 -9.35
C PHE A 68 15.88 2.47 -9.00
N PHE A 69 14.72 1.94 -9.38
CA PHE A 69 14.45 0.52 -9.20
C PHE A 69 15.25 -0.35 -10.17
N ALA A 70 15.42 0.09 -11.43
CA ALA A 70 16.28 -0.61 -12.39
C ALA A 70 17.76 -0.61 -11.91
N TRP A 71 18.24 0.51 -11.36
CA TRP A 71 19.57 0.56 -10.73
C TRP A 71 19.70 -0.32 -9.49
N PHE A 72 18.62 -0.49 -8.74
CA PHE A 72 18.58 -1.42 -7.61
C PHE A 72 18.66 -2.88 -8.07
N GLU A 73 17.91 -3.28 -9.10
CA GLU A 73 18.02 -4.61 -9.71
C GLU A 73 19.42 -4.83 -10.31
N PHE A 74 20.00 -3.81 -10.94
CA PHE A 74 21.37 -3.85 -11.41
C PHE A 74 22.35 -4.16 -10.27
N ALA A 75 22.24 -3.48 -9.13
CA ALA A 75 23.08 -3.73 -7.97
C ALA A 75 22.89 -5.15 -7.42
N LEU A 76 21.65 -5.63 -7.31
CA LEU A 76 21.34 -6.99 -6.87
C LEU A 76 21.92 -8.05 -7.83
N SER A 77 21.88 -7.81 -9.14
CA SER A 77 22.37 -8.77 -10.15
C SER A 77 23.86 -9.11 -9.98
N HIS A 78 24.67 -8.19 -9.44
CA HIS A 78 26.09 -8.42 -9.16
C HIS A 78 26.33 -9.42 -8.05
N VAL A 79 25.37 -9.58 -7.14
CA VAL A 79 25.37 -10.62 -6.10
C VAL A 79 24.71 -11.89 -6.63
N ALA A 80 23.62 -11.75 -7.40
CA ALA A 80 22.85 -12.85 -7.98
C ALA A 80 23.71 -13.86 -8.74
N LYS A 81 24.69 -13.37 -9.53
CA LYS A 81 25.61 -14.21 -10.33
C LYS A 81 26.41 -15.24 -9.52
N TYR A 82 26.57 -15.03 -8.21
CA TYR A 82 27.28 -15.97 -7.33
C TYR A 82 26.35 -17.04 -6.76
N PHE A 83 25.03 -16.84 -6.81
CA PHE A 83 24.04 -17.84 -6.43
C PHE A 83 23.68 -18.72 -7.62
N ASP A 84 23.37 -18.10 -8.75
CA ASP A 84 23.01 -18.79 -9.99
C ASP A 84 23.26 -17.86 -11.19
N GLN A 85 24.04 -18.31 -12.17
CA GLN A 85 24.28 -17.52 -13.39
C GLN A 85 23.12 -17.65 -14.39
N GLU A 86 22.41 -18.78 -14.38
CA GLU A 86 21.34 -19.06 -15.34
C GLU A 86 20.12 -18.16 -15.09
N MET A 87 19.92 -17.66 -13.87
CA MET A 87 18.86 -16.69 -13.55
C MET A 87 19.05 -15.37 -14.29
N LEU A 88 20.29 -15.03 -14.66
CA LEU A 88 20.65 -13.80 -15.35
C LEU A 88 20.56 -13.94 -16.86
N VAL A 89 20.25 -15.12 -17.41
CA VAL A 89 20.05 -15.28 -18.86
C VAL A 89 18.69 -14.72 -19.26
N ILE A 90 18.66 -13.78 -20.22
CA ILE A 90 17.44 -13.06 -20.64
C ILE A 90 16.42 -14.02 -21.27
N GLN A 91 16.89 -14.99 -22.06
CA GLN A 91 16.04 -15.96 -22.76
C GLN A 91 15.51 -17.08 -21.85
N ASN A 92 15.99 -17.16 -20.61
CA ASN A 92 15.63 -18.21 -19.67
C ASN A 92 14.32 -17.88 -18.94
N LEU A 93 13.25 -17.82 -19.73
CA LEU A 93 11.92 -17.40 -19.27
C LEU A 93 11.33 -18.43 -18.30
N ASN A 94 10.73 -17.94 -17.22
CA ASN A 94 10.15 -18.74 -16.14
C ASN A 94 11.17 -19.65 -15.43
N TYR A 95 12.45 -19.27 -15.43
CA TYR A 95 13.49 -20.02 -14.75
C TYR A 95 13.41 -19.88 -13.24
N SER A 96 13.33 -21.02 -12.54
CA SER A 96 13.25 -21.07 -11.09
C SER A 96 14.03 -22.26 -10.54
N SER A 97 15.34 -22.06 -10.34
CA SER A 97 16.16 -23.00 -9.56
C SER A 97 16.03 -22.75 -8.07
N GLN A 98 16.39 -23.74 -7.24
CA GLN A 98 16.43 -23.57 -5.78
C GLN A 98 17.37 -22.43 -5.35
N ALA A 99 18.50 -22.26 -6.04
CA ALA A 99 19.44 -21.16 -5.78
C ALA A 99 18.84 -19.79 -6.15
N THR A 100 18.07 -19.72 -7.24
CA THR A 100 17.33 -18.50 -7.64
C THR A 100 16.28 -18.12 -6.62
N VAL A 101 15.45 -19.09 -6.19
CA VAL A 101 14.45 -18.88 -5.13
C VAL A 101 15.14 -18.39 -3.86
N PHE A 102 16.22 -19.04 -3.45
CA PHE A 102 16.94 -18.67 -2.25
C PHE A 102 17.52 -17.25 -2.32
N PHE A 103 18.20 -16.90 -3.43
CA PHE A 103 18.74 -15.56 -3.64
C PHE A 103 17.66 -14.48 -3.56
N GLN A 104 16.60 -14.64 -4.34
CA GLN A 104 15.52 -13.65 -4.41
C GLN A 104 14.78 -13.50 -3.07
N ARG A 105 14.55 -14.59 -2.33
CA ARG A 105 13.95 -14.49 -0.98
C ARG A 105 14.87 -13.77 0.00
N LEU A 106 16.17 -14.07 -0.03
CA LEU A 106 17.15 -13.42 0.83
C LEU A 106 17.33 -11.94 0.49
N SER A 107 17.28 -11.54 -0.79
CA SER A 107 17.39 -10.13 -1.18
C SER A 107 16.21 -9.32 -0.64
N VAL A 108 14.97 -9.85 -0.72
CA VAL A 108 13.78 -9.20 -0.11
C VAL A 108 13.98 -9.05 1.40
N ILE A 109 14.34 -10.14 2.11
CA ILE A 109 14.59 -10.12 3.56
C ILE A 109 15.70 -9.13 3.95
N PHE A 110 16.77 -9.05 3.16
CA PHE A 110 17.88 -8.13 3.41
C PHE A 110 17.45 -6.68 3.27
N THR A 111 16.69 -6.34 2.21
CA THR A 111 16.23 -4.96 2.01
C THR A 111 15.23 -4.48 3.06
N ASP A 112 14.54 -5.40 3.74
CA ASP A 112 13.63 -5.07 4.85
C ASP A 112 14.33 -4.47 6.07
N ILE A 113 15.65 -4.52 6.17
CA ILE A 113 16.40 -3.80 7.21
C ILE A 113 16.01 -2.30 7.21
N LEU A 114 15.76 -1.72 6.03
CA LEU A 114 15.29 -0.35 5.92
C LEU A 114 13.89 -0.16 6.50
N PHE A 115 12.99 -1.12 6.28
CA PHE A 115 11.65 -1.10 6.89
C PHE A 115 11.72 -1.23 8.41
N VAL A 116 12.56 -2.13 8.93
CA VAL A 116 12.80 -2.31 10.36
C VAL A 116 13.31 -1.01 10.99
N TYR A 117 14.28 -0.35 10.34
CA TYR A 117 14.81 0.94 10.79
C TYR A 117 13.73 2.04 10.78
N ALA A 118 12.93 2.12 9.71
CA ALA A 118 11.84 3.08 9.62
C ALA A 118 10.78 2.86 10.70
N ALA A 119 10.38 1.60 10.94
CA ALA A 119 9.44 1.24 11.99
C ALA A 119 9.96 1.61 13.39
N HIS A 120 11.26 1.40 13.64
CA HIS A 120 11.92 1.84 14.88
C HIS A 120 11.82 3.36 15.04
N GLU A 121 12.16 4.12 14.00
CA GLU A 121 12.07 5.59 14.03
C GLU A 121 10.64 6.06 14.26
N CYS A 122 9.62 5.45 13.62
CA CYS A 122 8.21 5.75 13.88
C CYS A 122 7.82 5.48 15.34
N CYS A 123 8.26 4.36 15.92
CA CYS A 123 7.94 4.01 17.32
C CYS A 123 8.49 5.02 18.33
N ARG A 124 9.55 5.75 18.00
CA ARG A 124 10.11 6.82 18.87
C ARG A 124 9.21 8.05 18.97
N TYR A 125 8.31 8.27 18.00
CA TYR A 125 7.39 9.41 18.00
C TYR A 125 6.07 9.14 18.72
N VAL A 126 5.76 7.87 18.98
CA VAL A 126 4.58 7.52 19.76
C VAL A 126 4.84 7.81 21.23
N ASN A 127 4.50 9.04 21.64
CA ASN A 127 4.61 9.49 23.02
C ASN A 127 3.61 8.75 23.91
N GLY A 128 4.14 7.89 24.78
CA GLY A 128 3.34 7.08 25.67
C GLY A 128 4.09 6.64 26.92
N LYS A 129 4.74 7.56 27.63
CA LYS A 129 5.04 7.32 29.05
C LYS A 129 3.72 7.31 29.82
N ARG A 130 2.96 6.21 29.73
CA ARG A 130 1.91 5.88 30.68
C ARG A 130 2.61 5.11 31.81
N PRO A 131 2.96 5.75 32.93
CA PRO A 131 3.64 5.06 34.03
C PRO A 131 2.79 3.87 34.50
N GLY A 132 3.43 2.73 34.76
CA GLY A 132 2.78 1.53 35.33
C GLY A 132 2.14 0.54 34.35
N LYS A 133 2.32 0.68 33.02
CA LYS A 133 1.86 -0.34 32.05
C LYS A 133 2.92 -1.40 31.75
N GLU A 134 2.50 -2.67 31.67
CA GLU A 134 3.29 -3.79 31.14
C GLU A 134 3.79 -3.49 29.72
N LEU A 135 4.93 -4.07 29.33
CA LEU A 135 5.57 -3.83 28.03
C LEU A 135 4.61 -4.04 26.85
N LEU A 136 3.78 -5.09 26.92
CA LEU A 136 2.82 -5.47 25.88
C LEU A 136 1.72 -4.42 25.64
N GLU A 137 1.44 -3.57 26.63
CA GLU A 137 0.44 -2.51 26.53
C GLU A 137 1.03 -1.12 26.22
N LYS A 138 2.34 -1.03 25.96
CA LYS A 138 2.97 0.23 25.59
C LYS A 138 2.65 0.55 24.12
N PRO A 139 2.17 1.78 23.80
CA PRO A 139 1.86 2.19 22.42
C PRO A 139 2.97 1.88 21.42
N MET A 140 4.23 2.11 21.80
CA MET A 140 5.41 1.85 20.96
C MET A 140 5.61 0.35 20.67
N PHE A 141 5.32 -0.52 21.63
CA PHE A 141 5.43 -1.97 21.45
C PHE A 141 4.32 -2.47 20.52
N VAL A 142 3.08 -2.01 20.78
CA VAL A 142 1.93 -2.33 19.93
C VAL A 142 2.19 -1.88 18.49
N LEU A 143 2.64 -0.64 18.27
CA LEU A 143 2.97 -0.15 16.94
C LEU A 143 4.06 -0.97 16.26
N ALA A 144 5.12 -1.34 16.98
CA ALA A 144 6.21 -2.15 16.44
C ALA A 144 5.69 -3.50 15.92
N VAL A 145 4.78 -4.16 16.65
CA VAL A 145 4.18 -5.42 16.19
C VAL A 145 3.23 -5.17 15.01
N LEU A 146 2.38 -4.14 15.05
CA LEU A 146 1.44 -3.81 13.96
C LEU A 146 2.15 -3.52 12.61
N LEU A 147 3.37 -2.98 12.67
CA LEU A 147 4.22 -2.72 11.50
C LEU A 147 5.06 -3.93 11.11
N LEU A 148 5.90 -4.46 12.01
CA LEU A 148 6.88 -5.50 11.68
C LEU A 148 6.21 -6.84 11.36
N TRP A 149 5.14 -7.19 12.08
CA TRP A 149 4.40 -8.44 11.89
C TRP A 149 3.14 -8.23 11.05
N ASN A 150 3.08 -7.16 10.25
CA ASN A 150 1.91 -6.86 9.41
C ASN A 150 1.62 -8.03 8.46
N PHE A 151 0.45 -8.66 8.63
CA PHE A 151 0.06 -9.83 7.82
C PHE A 151 0.17 -9.55 6.31
N GLY A 152 -0.45 -8.47 5.85
CA GLY A 152 -0.51 -8.16 4.42
C GLY A 152 0.87 -7.93 3.80
N LEU A 153 1.76 -7.23 4.50
CA LEU A 153 3.13 -7.05 4.02
C LEU A 153 3.89 -8.39 4.00
N LEU A 154 3.72 -9.23 5.02
CA LEU A 154 4.37 -10.54 5.08
C LEU A 154 3.97 -11.43 3.91
N ILE A 155 2.68 -11.55 3.61
CA ILE A 155 2.21 -12.41 2.53
C ILE A 155 2.55 -11.86 1.14
N VAL A 156 2.54 -10.54 0.96
CA VAL A 156 2.81 -9.93 -0.35
C VAL A 156 4.30 -10.03 -0.69
N ASP A 157 5.19 -9.80 0.28
CA ASP A 157 6.63 -9.77 -0.01
C ASP A 157 7.29 -11.15 0.12
N HIS A 158 6.94 -11.94 1.14
CA HIS A 158 7.65 -13.18 1.47
C HIS A 158 6.95 -14.47 1.06
N ILE A 159 5.71 -14.39 0.57
CA ILE A 159 5.02 -15.50 -0.10
C ILE A 159 4.82 -15.11 -1.55
N HIS A 160 3.91 -14.17 -1.86
CA HIS A 160 3.60 -13.74 -3.23
C HIS A 160 4.80 -13.22 -4.04
N PHE A 161 5.84 -12.71 -3.37
CA PHE A 161 7.10 -12.19 -3.90
C PHE A 161 7.01 -10.77 -4.47
N GLN A 162 7.37 -9.77 -3.65
CA GLN A 162 7.52 -8.37 -4.06
C GLN A 162 8.53 -7.66 -3.15
N TYR A 163 9.13 -6.57 -3.64
CA TYR A 163 9.97 -5.68 -2.82
C TYR A 163 9.19 -4.45 -2.34
N ASN A 164 8.14 -4.62 -1.52
CA ASN A 164 7.41 -3.45 -0.98
C ASN A 164 7.95 -2.97 0.37
N GLY A 165 8.52 -3.85 1.19
CA GLY A 165 8.93 -3.56 2.56
C GLY A 165 9.91 -2.39 2.61
N PHE A 166 11.01 -2.45 1.84
CA PHE A 166 11.97 -1.34 1.79
C PHE A 166 11.36 -0.04 1.24
N LEU A 167 10.42 -0.12 0.28
CA LEU A 167 9.71 1.04 -0.27
C LEU A 167 8.80 1.70 0.77
N PHE A 168 8.04 0.89 1.51
CA PHE A 168 7.29 1.37 2.66
C PHE A 168 8.23 1.87 3.77
N GLY A 169 9.43 1.31 3.89
CA GLY A 169 10.49 1.79 4.76
C GLY A 169 10.91 3.22 4.40
N LEU A 170 11.18 3.50 3.12
CA LEU A 170 11.44 4.86 2.65
C LEU A 170 10.27 5.80 2.95
N MET A 171 9.03 5.37 2.72
CA MET A 171 7.84 6.17 3.00
C MET A 171 7.71 6.49 4.49
N LEU A 172 7.74 5.46 5.35
CA LEU A 172 7.59 5.61 6.79
C LEU A 172 8.76 6.39 7.40
N LEU A 173 9.97 6.21 6.88
CA LEU A 173 11.12 7.01 7.30
C LEU A 173 10.95 8.47 6.90
N SER A 174 10.45 8.75 5.68
CA SER A 174 10.12 10.11 5.24
C SER A 174 9.08 10.74 6.18
N VAL A 175 7.99 10.03 6.47
CA VAL A 175 6.97 10.45 7.45
C VAL A 175 7.63 10.72 8.81
N ALA A 176 8.45 9.80 9.31
CA ALA A 176 9.16 9.98 10.58
C ALA A 176 10.02 11.25 10.57
N ARG A 177 10.81 11.51 9.51
CA ARG A 177 11.61 12.74 9.35
C ARG A 177 10.77 14.01 9.40
N LEU A 178 9.57 14.01 8.81
CA LEU A 178 8.63 15.12 8.90
C LEU A 178 8.10 15.33 10.32
N PHE A 179 7.83 14.25 11.08
CA PHE A 179 7.47 14.35 12.50
C PHE A 179 8.59 14.94 13.36
N GLN A 180 9.87 14.73 12.99
CA GLN A 180 11.04 15.33 13.67
C GLN A 180 11.36 16.75 13.16
N LYS A 181 10.48 17.36 12.35
CA LYS A 181 10.69 18.69 11.72
C LYS A 181 11.93 18.73 10.78
N ARG A 182 12.45 17.57 10.35
CA ARG A 182 13.53 17.44 9.36
C ARG A 182 12.95 17.42 7.95
N HIS A 183 12.37 18.56 7.55
CA HIS A 183 11.59 18.70 6.31
C HIS A 183 12.34 18.34 5.04
N LEU A 184 13.61 18.77 4.92
CA LEU A 184 14.44 18.49 3.75
C LEU A 184 14.78 17.00 3.61
N GLU A 185 15.08 16.32 4.71
CA GLU A 185 15.31 14.87 4.70
C GLU A 185 14.05 14.09 4.32
N GLY A 186 12.90 14.50 4.87
CA GLY A 186 11.60 13.92 4.49
C GLY A 186 11.32 14.10 2.99
N ALA A 187 11.52 15.30 2.47
CA ALA A 187 11.34 15.60 1.05
C ALA A 187 12.30 14.79 0.15
N LEU A 188 13.57 14.68 0.53
CA LEU A 188 14.57 13.88 -0.19
C LEU A 188 14.16 12.40 -0.25
N LEU A 189 13.81 11.81 0.90
CA LEU A 189 13.40 10.40 0.97
C LEU A 189 12.14 10.13 0.13
N PHE A 190 11.17 11.04 0.15
CA PHE A 190 9.95 10.90 -0.65
C PHE A 190 10.22 11.08 -2.15
N ALA A 191 11.08 12.03 -2.53
CA ALA A 191 11.49 12.20 -3.93
C ALA A 191 12.20 10.95 -4.45
N VAL A 192 13.11 10.36 -3.66
CA VAL A 192 13.79 9.10 -3.99
C VAL A 192 12.75 7.97 -4.15
N LEU A 193 11.79 7.86 -3.24
CA LEU A 193 10.73 6.85 -3.29
C LEU A 193 9.89 6.93 -4.59
N LEU A 194 9.53 8.13 -5.04
CA LEU A 194 8.79 8.32 -6.30
C LEU A 194 9.54 7.77 -7.52
N HIS A 195 10.88 7.85 -7.49
CA HIS A 195 11.76 7.30 -8.53
C HIS A 195 12.10 5.82 -8.34
N PHE A 196 11.71 5.22 -7.21
CA PHE A 196 11.71 3.76 -7.04
C PHE A 196 10.38 3.13 -7.47
N LYS A 197 9.24 3.77 -7.16
CA LYS A 197 7.92 3.25 -7.57
C LYS A 197 6.93 4.40 -7.71
N HIS A 198 6.41 4.58 -8.91
CA HIS A 198 5.55 5.73 -9.24
C HIS A 198 4.17 5.68 -8.54
N ILE A 199 3.74 4.53 -8.01
CA ILE A 199 2.47 4.40 -7.25
C ILE A 199 2.38 5.36 -6.05
N TYR A 200 3.52 5.76 -5.46
CA TYR A 200 3.56 6.72 -4.36
C TYR A 200 3.15 8.15 -4.77
N ILE A 201 2.93 8.40 -6.06
CA ILE A 201 2.31 9.65 -6.52
C ILE A 201 0.93 9.88 -5.90
N TYR A 202 0.23 8.80 -5.52
CA TYR A 202 -1.07 8.86 -4.85
C TYR A 202 -1.03 9.69 -3.57
N VAL A 203 0.09 9.66 -2.83
CA VAL A 203 0.27 10.40 -1.58
C VAL A 203 1.01 11.73 -1.75
N ALA A 204 1.53 12.02 -2.94
CA ALA A 204 2.27 13.25 -3.22
C ALA A 204 1.51 14.56 -2.91
N PRO A 205 0.17 14.67 -3.12
CA PRO A 205 -0.58 15.87 -2.74
C PRO A 205 -0.42 16.25 -1.26
N ALA A 206 -0.43 15.27 -0.35
CA ALA A 206 -0.23 15.51 1.07
C ALA A 206 1.16 16.06 1.38
N TYR A 207 2.21 15.50 0.76
CA TYR A 207 3.58 15.98 0.92
C TYR A 207 3.75 17.41 0.40
N CYS A 208 3.26 17.67 -0.82
CA CYS A 208 3.35 18.98 -1.46
C CYS A 208 2.71 20.06 -0.58
N VAL A 209 1.46 19.86 -0.18
CA VAL A 209 0.71 20.83 0.61
C VAL A 209 1.29 20.98 2.01
N TYR A 210 1.71 19.88 2.65
CA TYR A 210 2.31 19.96 3.99
C TYR A 210 3.65 20.71 3.98
N LEU A 211 4.55 20.38 3.06
CA LEU A 211 5.86 21.03 2.96
C LEU A 211 5.70 22.50 2.56
N LEU A 212 4.84 22.81 1.60
CA LEU A 212 4.54 24.19 1.25
C LEU A 212 4.00 24.95 2.47
N ARG A 213 2.98 24.42 3.16
CA ARG A 213 2.32 25.08 4.29
C ARG A 213 3.18 25.21 5.55
N SER A 214 3.97 24.19 5.86
CA SER A 214 4.65 24.04 7.16
C SER A 214 6.14 24.34 7.10
N TYR A 215 6.78 24.19 5.94
CA TYR A 215 8.19 24.51 5.76
C TYR A 215 8.38 25.84 5.04
N CYS A 216 7.69 26.10 3.92
CA CYS A 216 7.95 27.32 3.14
C CYS A 216 7.38 28.60 3.78
N PHE A 217 6.28 28.52 4.54
CA PHE A 217 5.78 29.62 5.36
C PHE A 217 6.31 29.51 6.79
N THR A 218 6.99 30.56 7.27
CA THR A 218 7.68 30.52 8.57
C THR A 218 6.84 31.01 9.75
N GLU A 219 5.77 31.76 9.49
CA GLU A 219 4.93 32.36 10.53
C GLU A 219 3.44 32.14 10.24
N ASN A 220 2.68 31.94 11.32
CA ASN A 220 1.22 31.96 11.31
C ASN A 220 0.72 33.22 12.02
N LYS A 221 -0.43 33.74 11.61
CA LYS A 221 -1.15 34.77 12.36
C LYS A 221 -1.74 34.17 13.65
N ALA A 222 -2.14 35.03 14.58
CA ALA A 222 -2.73 34.62 15.87
C ALA A 222 -4.02 33.79 15.73
N ASP A 223 -4.74 33.95 14.61
CA ASP A 223 -5.93 33.16 14.24
C ASP A 223 -5.60 31.80 13.60
N GLY A 224 -4.31 31.46 13.43
CA GLY A 224 -3.83 30.24 12.77
C GLY A 224 -3.75 30.33 11.24
N SER A 225 -4.19 31.43 10.63
CA SER A 225 -4.10 31.65 9.20
C SER A 225 -2.67 31.96 8.75
N LEU A 226 -2.40 31.78 7.46
CA LEU A 226 -1.08 32.04 6.89
C LEU A 226 -0.77 33.54 6.88
N LYS A 227 0.43 33.89 7.35
CA LYS A 227 1.02 35.18 7.05
C LYS A 227 1.75 35.07 5.72
N TRP A 228 1.10 35.54 4.64
CA TRP A 228 1.64 35.42 3.28
C TRP A 228 3.03 36.05 3.10
N SER A 229 3.34 37.12 3.85
CA SER A 229 4.67 37.74 3.85
C SER A 229 5.78 36.89 4.47
N SER A 230 5.43 35.80 5.18
CA SER A 230 6.41 34.85 5.75
C SER A 230 6.85 33.77 4.76
N PHE A 231 6.43 33.87 3.49
CA PHE A 231 6.84 32.94 2.46
C PHE A 231 8.34 33.07 2.17
N SER A 232 9.08 31.97 2.35
CA SER A 232 10.51 31.92 2.11
C SER A 232 10.81 31.33 0.73
N PHE A 233 11.23 32.20 -0.21
CA PHE A 233 11.72 31.79 -1.53
C PHE A 233 12.89 30.81 -1.43
N LEU A 234 13.81 31.01 -0.48
CA LEU A 234 14.93 30.10 -0.25
C LEU A 234 14.45 28.68 0.06
N ARG A 235 13.45 28.53 0.94
CA ARG A 235 12.94 27.21 1.35
C ARG A 235 12.25 26.45 0.21
N ILE A 236 11.44 27.14 -0.60
CA ILE A 236 10.83 26.50 -1.78
C ILE A 236 11.89 26.15 -2.83
N THR A 237 12.90 27.00 -3.04
CA THR A 237 14.02 26.69 -3.93
C THR A 237 14.81 25.48 -3.45
N LEU A 238 15.07 25.34 -2.15
CA LEU A 238 15.74 24.15 -1.59
C LEU A 238 14.94 22.87 -1.84
N LEU A 239 13.61 22.90 -1.65
CA LEU A 239 12.74 21.75 -1.99
C LEU A 239 12.77 21.45 -3.49
N GLY A 240 12.69 22.49 -4.33
CA GLY A 240 12.79 22.35 -5.78
C GLY A 240 14.12 21.73 -6.21
N LEU A 241 15.24 22.19 -5.63
CA LEU A 241 16.57 21.64 -5.90
C LEU A 241 16.67 20.15 -5.53
N ILE A 242 16.08 19.73 -4.41
CA ILE A 242 16.03 18.30 -4.04
C ILE A 242 15.31 17.49 -5.12
N VAL A 243 14.10 17.93 -5.52
CA VAL A 243 13.29 17.21 -6.52
C VAL A 243 14.00 17.20 -7.88
N CYS A 244 14.58 18.32 -8.30
CA CYS A 244 15.34 18.44 -9.54
C CYS A 244 16.59 17.56 -9.53
N LEU A 245 17.37 17.57 -8.45
CA LEU A 245 18.58 16.74 -8.32
C LEU A 245 18.24 15.25 -8.38
N VAL A 246 17.27 14.81 -7.58
CA VAL A 246 16.84 13.40 -7.57
C VAL A 246 16.31 12.98 -8.94
N SER A 247 15.50 13.82 -9.59
CA SER A 247 14.96 13.53 -10.92
C SER A 247 16.05 13.52 -11.98
N ALA A 248 17.05 14.40 -11.88
CA ALA A 248 18.20 14.41 -12.77
C ALA A 248 19.07 13.14 -12.59
N LEU A 249 19.27 12.67 -11.36
CA LEU A 249 20.01 11.43 -11.10
C LEU A 249 19.26 10.18 -11.62
N SER A 250 17.93 10.16 -11.48
CA SER A 250 17.10 9.03 -11.93
C SER A 250 16.89 9.03 -13.45
N LEU A 251 16.34 10.11 -13.98
CA LEU A 251 15.90 10.21 -15.38
C LEU A 251 16.98 10.78 -16.31
N GLY A 252 18.01 11.45 -15.78
CA GLY A 252 19.05 12.11 -16.57
C GLY A 252 19.80 11.19 -17.55
N PRO A 253 20.26 9.99 -17.14
CA PRO A 253 20.89 9.04 -18.06
C PRO A 253 19.99 8.70 -19.26
N PHE A 254 18.70 8.49 -19.01
CA PHE A 254 17.71 8.16 -20.03
C PHE A 254 17.32 9.38 -20.88
N ALA A 255 17.38 10.59 -20.31
CA ALA A 255 17.18 11.85 -21.03
C ALA A 255 18.29 12.10 -22.05
N VAL A 256 19.55 11.92 -21.66
CA VAL A 256 20.72 12.06 -22.54
C VAL A 256 20.67 11.03 -23.67
N LEU A 257 20.18 9.83 -23.40
CA LEU A 257 20.00 8.77 -24.40
C LEU A 257 18.73 8.92 -25.26
N GLY A 258 17.91 9.96 -25.05
CA GLY A 258 16.67 10.18 -25.82
C GLY A 258 15.53 9.19 -25.51
N GLN A 259 15.55 8.54 -24.35
CA GLN A 259 14.67 7.42 -24.01
C GLN A 259 13.49 7.78 -23.11
N LEU A 260 13.34 9.05 -22.71
CA LEU A 260 12.24 9.47 -21.82
C LEU A 260 10.86 9.07 -22.31
N PRO A 261 10.50 9.20 -23.61
CA PRO A 261 9.20 8.74 -24.09
C PRO A 261 8.98 7.25 -23.87
N GLN A 262 10.03 6.44 -24.04
CA GLN A 262 9.99 4.99 -23.83
C GLN A 262 9.88 4.63 -22.34
N VAL A 263 10.61 5.32 -21.47
CA VAL A 263 10.48 5.14 -20.01
C VAL A 263 9.05 5.47 -19.59
N ILE A 264 8.51 6.62 -20.02
CA ILE A 264 7.15 7.05 -19.65
C ILE A 264 6.10 6.05 -20.17
N SER A 265 6.24 5.53 -21.39
CA SER A 265 5.29 4.55 -21.94
C SER A 265 5.28 3.22 -21.18
N ARG A 266 6.43 2.80 -20.62
CA ARG A 266 6.55 1.63 -19.75
C ARG A 266 5.95 1.86 -18.36
N LEU A 267 6.21 3.02 -17.76
CA LEU A 267 5.72 3.37 -16.43
C LEU A 267 4.20 3.58 -16.40
N PHE A 268 3.62 4.12 -17.47
CA PHE A 268 2.18 4.39 -17.58
C PHE A 268 1.58 3.67 -18.79
N PRO A 269 1.38 2.34 -18.70
CA PRO A 269 0.80 1.56 -19.79
C PRO A 269 -0.70 1.85 -19.92
N PHE A 270 -1.08 2.64 -20.92
CA PHE A 270 -2.48 3.05 -21.12
C PHE A 270 -3.44 1.96 -21.62
N LYS A 271 -2.93 0.79 -22.04
CA LYS A 271 -3.74 -0.30 -22.61
C LYS A 271 -4.44 -1.19 -21.56
N ARG A 272 -4.56 -0.70 -20.31
CA ARG A 272 -5.08 -1.51 -19.21
C ARG A 272 -6.51 -1.10 -18.85
N GLY A 273 -7.41 -2.08 -18.66
CA GLY A 273 -8.81 -1.90 -18.29
C GLY A 273 -9.00 -1.56 -16.81
N LEU A 274 -10.22 -1.12 -16.45
CA LEU A 274 -10.56 -0.61 -15.12
C LEU A 274 -10.35 -1.62 -13.99
N CYS A 275 -10.71 -2.89 -14.20
CA CYS A 275 -10.60 -3.97 -13.23
C CYS A 275 -9.93 -5.20 -13.86
N HIS A 276 -9.16 -5.94 -13.07
CA HIS A 276 -8.59 -7.23 -13.47
C HIS A 276 -9.60 -8.38 -13.33
N ALA A 277 -9.12 -9.61 -13.53
CA ALA A 277 -9.87 -10.83 -13.20
C ALA A 277 -10.23 -10.91 -11.71
N TYR A 278 -9.34 -10.46 -10.81
CA TYR A 278 -9.65 -10.20 -9.41
C TYR A 278 -9.87 -8.70 -9.21
N TRP A 279 -11.02 -8.31 -8.65
CA TRP A 279 -11.35 -6.90 -8.46
C TRP A 279 -10.73 -6.43 -7.15
N ALA A 280 -9.87 -5.42 -7.22
CA ALA A 280 -9.46 -4.73 -6.00
C ALA A 280 -10.71 -4.27 -5.24
N PRO A 281 -10.76 -4.44 -3.91
CA PRO A 281 -11.96 -4.18 -3.11
C PRO A 281 -12.19 -2.66 -2.91
N ASN A 282 -12.52 -1.97 -3.99
CA ASN A 282 -12.70 -0.53 -4.05
C ASN A 282 -14.10 -0.16 -4.57
N PHE A 283 -14.32 1.12 -4.91
CA PHE A 283 -15.61 1.57 -5.40
C PHE A 283 -16.04 0.87 -6.69
N TRP A 284 -15.08 0.58 -7.57
CA TRP A 284 -15.35 -0.06 -8.85
C TRP A 284 -15.78 -1.52 -8.71
N ALA A 285 -15.32 -2.24 -7.69
CA ALA A 285 -15.85 -3.58 -7.38
C ALA A 285 -17.35 -3.54 -7.03
N LEU A 286 -17.78 -2.54 -6.26
CA LEU A 286 -19.20 -2.34 -5.93
C LEU A 286 -19.99 -1.94 -7.18
N TYR A 287 -19.45 -1.02 -7.98
CA TYR A 287 -20.07 -0.56 -9.22
C TYR A 287 -20.28 -1.70 -10.22
N ASN A 288 -19.25 -2.52 -10.43
CA ASN A 288 -19.30 -3.69 -11.31
C ASN A 288 -20.27 -4.75 -10.78
N ALA A 289 -20.33 -4.95 -9.46
CA ALA A 289 -21.29 -5.88 -8.88
C ALA A 289 -22.74 -5.42 -9.13
N VAL A 290 -23.03 -4.12 -8.95
CA VAL A 290 -24.34 -3.55 -9.27
C VAL A 290 -24.65 -3.70 -10.76
N ASP A 291 -23.71 -3.37 -11.66
CA ASP A 291 -23.90 -3.56 -13.11
C ASP A 291 -24.26 -5.01 -13.46
N LYS A 292 -23.53 -5.99 -12.89
CA LYS A 292 -23.79 -7.42 -13.11
C LYS A 292 -25.12 -7.86 -12.53
N THR A 293 -25.49 -7.41 -11.33
CA THR A 293 -26.81 -7.71 -10.74
C THR A 293 -27.93 -7.14 -11.60
N LEU A 294 -27.81 -5.89 -12.05
CA LEU A 294 -28.79 -5.26 -12.92
C LEU A 294 -28.90 -5.97 -14.28
N ALA A 295 -27.77 -6.40 -14.86
CA ALA A 295 -27.78 -7.18 -16.10
C ALA A 295 -28.53 -8.52 -15.94
N VAL A 296 -28.25 -9.26 -14.86
CA VAL A 296 -28.91 -10.54 -14.57
C VAL A 296 -30.42 -10.35 -14.34
N VAL A 297 -30.80 -9.33 -13.57
CA VAL A 297 -32.22 -8.99 -13.33
C VAL A 297 -32.89 -8.56 -14.64
N GLY A 298 -32.24 -7.71 -15.44
CA GLY A 298 -32.75 -7.22 -16.72
C GLY A 298 -33.00 -8.35 -17.72
N ILE A 299 -32.10 -9.34 -17.83
CA ILE A 299 -32.30 -10.53 -18.66
C ILE A 299 -33.46 -11.37 -18.11
N LYS A 300 -33.51 -11.60 -16.79
CA LYS A 300 -34.55 -12.42 -16.15
C LYS A 300 -35.96 -11.85 -16.37
N TYR A 301 -36.11 -10.54 -16.31
CA TYR A 301 -37.39 -9.85 -16.51
C TYR A 301 -37.60 -9.33 -17.95
N LYS A 302 -36.75 -9.72 -18.91
CA LYS A 302 -36.84 -9.36 -20.34
C LYS A 302 -36.76 -7.84 -20.62
N PHE A 303 -36.16 -7.07 -19.72
CA PHE A 303 -35.81 -5.66 -19.98
C PHE A 303 -34.58 -5.52 -20.87
N LEU A 304 -33.72 -6.56 -20.90
CA LEU A 304 -32.54 -6.62 -21.73
C LEU A 304 -32.62 -7.83 -22.66
N ASP A 305 -32.22 -7.61 -23.91
CA ASP A 305 -32.12 -8.65 -24.92
C ASP A 305 -30.75 -9.35 -24.78
N PRO A 306 -30.71 -10.66 -24.44
CA PRO A 306 -29.45 -11.38 -24.25
C PRO A 306 -28.60 -11.46 -25.53
N GLU A 307 -29.18 -11.28 -26.73
CA GLU A 307 -28.43 -11.29 -27.99
C GLU A 307 -27.64 -9.99 -28.23
N LYS A 308 -28.07 -8.88 -27.60
CA LYS A 308 -27.42 -7.56 -27.72
C LYS A 308 -26.36 -7.32 -26.65
N ILE A 309 -26.26 -8.19 -25.65
CA ILE A 309 -25.27 -8.07 -24.59
C ILE A 309 -23.97 -8.72 -25.06
N PRO A 310 -22.86 -7.98 -25.17
CA PRO A 310 -21.57 -8.58 -25.49
C PRO A 310 -21.25 -9.67 -24.47
N LYS A 311 -20.95 -10.89 -24.93
CA LYS A 311 -20.51 -12.00 -24.07
C LYS A 311 -19.29 -11.51 -23.29
N ALA A 312 -19.44 -11.30 -21.99
CA ALA A 312 -18.40 -10.70 -21.16
C ALA A 312 -17.16 -11.60 -21.09
N SER A 313 -16.11 -11.23 -21.80
CA SER A 313 -14.75 -11.79 -21.64
C SER A 313 -14.07 -11.13 -20.43
N MET A 314 -14.51 -11.47 -19.23
CA MET A 314 -13.73 -11.19 -18.00
C MET A 314 -12.74 -12.33 -17.70
N THR A 315 -12.64 -13.31 -18.60
CA THR A 315 -12.15 -14.66 -18.31
C THR A 315 -10.77 -14.97 -18.87
N GLY A 316 -10.12 -14.02 -19.55
CA GLY A 316 -8.91 -14.30 -20.34
C GLY A 316 -7.57 -14.04 -19.66
N GLY A 317 -7.51 -13.51 -18.43
CA GLY A 317 -6.24 -13.04 -17.82
C GLY A 317 -5.59 -11.85 -18.54
N LEU A 318 -5.92 -11.64 -19.82
CA LEU A 318 -5.59 -10.52 -20.66
C LEU A 318 -6.51 -9.35 -20.33
N VAL A 319 -5.87 -8.22 -20.03
CA VAL A 319 -6.50 -6.97 -19.65
C VAL A 319 -7.19 -6.36 -20.87
N GLN A 320 -8.48 -6.62 -21.05
CA GLN A 320 -9.30 -6.02 -22.12
C GLN A 320 -10.14 -4.86 -21.57
N GLU A 321 -10.43 -3.87 -22.42
CA GLU A 321 -11.31 -2.75 -22.09
C GLU A 321 -12.73 -3.27 -21.80
N PHE A 322 -13.16 -3.19 -20.54
CA PHE A 322 -14.48 -3.63 -20.11
C PHE A 322 -15.52 -2.55 -20.40
N GLN A 323 -16.57 -2.91 -21.13
CA GLN A 323 -17.78 -2.09 -21.27
C GLN A 323 -18.85 -2.58 -20.30
N HIS A 324 -19.35 -1.67 -19.47
CA HIS A 324 -20.46 -1.92 -18.55
C HIS A 324 -21.75 -2.19 -19.35
N THR A 325 -22.56 -3.13 -18.85
CA THR A 325 -23.73 -3.63 -19.59
C THR A 325 -24.96 -2.74 -19.41
N VAL A 326 -25.16 -2.20 -18.20
CA VAL A 326 -26.31 -1.38 -17.82
C VAL A 326 -25.88 0.00 -17.36
N LEU A 327 -24.84 0.06 -16.53
CA LEU A 327 -24.30 1.30 -16.03
C LEU A 327 -23.41 2.00 -17.08
N PRO A 328 -23.20 3.32 -16.98
CA PRO A 328 -22.27 4.03 -17.85
C PRO A 328 -20.85 3.45 -17.79
N SER A 329 -20.23 3.27 -18.96
CA SER A 329 -18.82 2.84 -19.01
C SER A 329 -17.92 3.92 -18.40
N VAL A 330 -17.07 3.49 -17.47
CA VAL A 330 -16.17 4.38 -16.74
C VAL A 330 -14.89 4.58 -17.55
N THR A 331 -14.52 5.84 -17.79
CA THR A 331 -13.28 6.19 -18.52
C THR A 331 -12.13 6.51 -17.56
N PRO A 332 -10.85 6.39 -18.00
CA PRO A 332 -9.71 6.82 -17.19
C PRO A 332 -9.82 8.27 -16.71
N LEU A 333 -10.32 9.17 -17.56
CA LEU A 333 -10.55 10.57 -17.18
C LEU A 333 -11.60 10.72 -16.07
N ALA A 334 -12.70 9.98 -16.13
CA ALA A 334 -13.71 9.99 -15.07
C ALA A 334 -13.11 9.54 -13.73
N THR A 335 -12.32 8.45 -13.73
CA THR A 335 -11.64 7.96 -12.51
C THR A 335 -10.65 8.97 -11.94
N LEU A 336 -9.91 9.68 -12.81
CA LEU A 336 -8.99 10.74 -12.41
C LEU A 336 -9.75 11.90 -11.74
N ILE A 337 -10.87 12.33 -12.33
CA ILE A 337 -11.72 13.38 -11.76
C ILE A 337 -12.28 12.96 -10.40
N CYS A 338 -12.85 11.76 -10.30
CA CYS A 338 -13.37 11.23 -9.03
C CYS A 338 -12.27 11.16 -7.97
N THR A 339 -11.09 10.65 -8.32
CA THR A 339 -9.92 10.60 -7.44
C THR A 339 -9.53 11.99 -6.97
N PHE A 340 -9.39 12.96 -7.88
CA PHE A 340 -9.01 14.33 -7.53
C PHE A 340 -10.03 15.01 -6.60
N ILE A 341 -11.32 14.94 -6.94
CA ILE A 341 -12.41 15.48 -6.10
C ILE A 341 -12.39 14.83 -4.73
N SER A 342 -12.18 13.52 -4.66
CA SER A 342 -12.14 12.79 -3.39
C SER A 342 -10.87 13.01 -2.57
N ILE A 343 -9.82 13.62 -3.11
CA ILE A 343 -8.60 14.02 -2.36
C ILE A 343 -8.73 15.46 -1.84
N LEU A 344 -9.37 16.33 -2.63
CA LEU A 344 -9.40 17.78 -2.43
C LEU A 344 -9.81 18.22 -1.01
N PRO A 345 -10.86 17.68 -0.36
CA PRO A 345 -11.25 18.12 0.98
C PRO A 345 -10.16 17.86 2.04
N SER A 346 -9.44 16.74 1.93
CA SER A 346 -8.36 16.40 2.87
C SER A 346 -7.17 17.37 2.75
N VAL A 347 -6.80 17.71 1.51
CA VAL A 347 -5.75 18.66 1.20
C VAL A 347 -6.13 20.08 1.63
N PHE A 348 -7.39 20.46 1.40
CA PHE A 348 -7.94 21.74 1.86
C PHE A 348 -7.89 21.84 3.39
N CYS A 349 -8.31 20.79 4.10
CA CYS A 349 -8.20 20.73 5.56
C CYS A 349 -6.75 20.83 6.03
N LEU A 350 -5.80 20.18 5.37
CA LEU A 350 -4.38 20.28 5.71
C LEU A 350 -3.85 21.71 5.55
N TRP A 351 -4.29 22.45 4.52
CA TRP A 351 -3.87 23.83 4.29
C TRP A 351 -4.47 24.82 5.29
N PHE A 352 -5.80 24.76 5.49
CA PHE A 352 -6.55 25.75 6.26
C PHE A 352 -6.67 25.41 7.76
N LYS A 353 -6.53 24.13 8.13
CA LYS A 353 -6.57 23.64 9.52
C LYS A 353 -5.33 22.79 9.81
N PRO A 354 -4.12 23.39 9.84
CA PRO A 354 -2.89 22.63 10.01
C PRO A 354 -2.83 22.00 11.41
N GLN A 355 -2.85 20.66 11.46
CA GLN A 355 -2.70 19.89 12.71
C GLN A 355 -1.28 19.33 12.86
N GLY A 356 -0.28 20.04 12.30
CA GLY A 356 1.11 19.60 12.27
C GLY A 356 1.31 18.26 11.53
N PRO A 357 2.32 17.46 11.91
CA PRO A 357 2.62 16.17 11.27
C PRO A 357 1.46 15.16 11.34
N ARG A 358 0.62 15.22 12.38
CA ARG A 358 -0.57 14.37 12.51
C ARG A 358 -1.59 14.65 11.41
N GLY A 359 -1.88 15.93 11.14
CA GLY A 359 -2.76 16.33 10.04
C GLY A 359 -2.20 15.93 8.67
N PHE A 360 -0.88 16.03 8.50
CA PHE A 360 -0.21 15.53 7.30
C PHE A 360 -0.42 14.02 7.13
N LEU A 361 -0.19 13.22 8.18
CA LEU A 361 -0.37 11.77 8.12
C LEU A 361 -1.82 11.38 7.82
N GLN A 362 -2.80 12.08 8.41
CA GLN A 362 -4.21 11.89 8.10
C GLN A 362 -4.52 12.19 6.63
N CYS A 363 -4.00 13.31 6.10
CA CYS A 363 -4.15 13.67 4.69
C CYS A 363 -3.47 12.66 3.77
N LEU A 364 -2.27 12.17 4.13
CA LEU A 364 -1.55 11.13 3.40
C LEU A 364 -2.38 9.84 3.30
N ILE A 365 -2.97 9.39 4.40
CA ILE A 365 -3.81 8.18 4.42
C ILE A 365 -5.09 8.40 3.60
N LEU A 366 -5.72 9.58 3.69
CA LEU A 366 -6.89 9.92 2.88
C LEU A 366 -6.55 10.01 1.39
N CYS A 367 -5.39 10.54 1.02
CA CYS A 367 -4.91 10.52 -0.36
C CYS A 367 -4.75 9.08 -0.86
N ALA A 368 -4.08 8.22 -0.08
CA ALA A 368 -3.91 6.81 -0.41
C ALA A 368 -5.25 6.07 -0.58
N LEU A 369 -6.18 6.25 0.36
CA LEU A 369 -7.50 5.61 0.30
C LEU A 369 -8.34 6.17 -0.86
N SER A 370 -8.34 7.47 -1.08
CA SER A 370 -9.09 8.09 -2.19
C SER A 370 -8.58 7.60 -3.56
N SER A 371 -7.26 7.51 -3.74
CA SER A 371 -6.66 6.90 -4.94
C SER A 371 -6.96 5.41 -5.05
N PHE A 372 -6.98 4.67 -3.94
CA PHE A 372 -7.36 3.26 -3.95
C PHE A 372 -8.83 3.05 -4.33
N MET A 373 -9.71 3.91 -3.81
CA MET A 373 -11.16 3.84 -4.00
C MET A 373 -11.56 4.13 -5.45
N PHE A 374 -10.98 5.17 -6.05
CA PHE A 374 -11.43 5.70 -7.35
C PHE A 374 -10.38 5.63 -8.46
N GLY A 375 -9.18 5.12 -8.21
CA GLY A 375 -8.12 5.05 -9.21
C GLY A 375 -8.49 4.14 -10.39
N TRP A 376 -7.94 4.46 -11.56
CA TRP A 376 -7.93 3.54 -12.70
C TRP A 376 -6.93 2.42 -12.43
N HIS A 377 -7.34 1.17 -12.65
CA HIS A 377 -6.42 0.03 -12.63
C HIS A 377 -5.67 -0.13 -11.30
N VAL A 378 -6.43 -0.17 -10.20
CA VAL A 378 -5.88 -0.36 -8.86
C VAL A 378 -5.82 -1.86 -8.55
N HIS A 379 -4.70 -2.31 -7.99
CA HIS A 379 -4.52 -3.65 -7.45
C HIS A 379 -4.88 -3.72 -5.97
N GLU A 380 -5.38 -4.86 -5.51
CA GLU A 380 -5.68 -5.17 -4.11
C GLU A 380 -4.50 -4.87 -3.16
N LYS A 381 -3.26 -5.17 -3.60
CA LYS A 381 -2.02 -4.94 -2.85
C LYS A 381 -1.81 -3.48 -2.44
N ALA A 382 -2.36 -2.52 -3.21
CA ALA A 382 -2.21 -1.09 -2.96
C ALA A 382 -2.87 -0.63 -1.64
N ILE A 383 -3.77 -1.43 -1.04
CA ILE A 383 -4.39 -1.10 0.25
C ILE A 383 -3.37 -0.92 1.39
N LEU A 384 -2.19 -1.55 1.28
CA LEU A 384 -1.09 -1.41 2.24
C LEU A 384 -0.55 0.02 2.34
N LEU A 385 -0.68 0.81 1.27
CA LEU A 385 -0.33 2.23 1.24
C LEU A 385 -1.13 3.06 2.26
N ALA A 386 -2.33 2.59 2.64
CA ALA A 386 -3.15 3.19 3.68
C ALA A 386 -3.01 2.49 5.04
N ILE A 387 -2.98 1.16 5.07
CA ILE A 387 -2.95 0.37 6.32
C ILE A 387 -1.70 0.67 7.15
N LEU A 388 -0.51 0.66 6.52
CA LEU A 388 0.75 0.85 7.23
C LEU A 388 0.84 2.24 7.89
N PRO A 389 0.65 3.38 7.18
CA PRO A 389 0.66 4.68 7.84
C PRO A 389 -0.50 4.87 8.84
N LEU A 390 -1.67 4.25 8.65
CA LEU A 390 -2.77 4.32 9.61
C LEU A 390 -2.43 3.64 10.95
N SER A 391 -1.55 2.64 10.97
CA SER A 391 -1.10 2.01 12.22
C SER A 391 -0.45 3.00 13.19
N LEU A 392 0.24 4.04 12.70
CA LEU A 392 0.82 5.08 13.54
C LEU A 392 -0.26 5.87 14.29
N LEU A 393 -1.41 6.14 13.64
CA LEU A 393 -2.54 6.84 14.27
C LEU A 393 -3.40 5.91 15.14
N SER A 394 -3.36 4.60 14.90
CA SER A 394 -4.21 3.63 15.61
C SER A 394 -3.84 3.52 17.09
N VAL A 395 -2.57 3.76 17.44
CA VAL A 395 -2.08 3.71 18.82
C VAL A 395 -2.24 5.03 19.59
N GLU A 396 -2.71 6.10 18.94
CA GLU A 396 -2.87 7.43 19.56
C GLU A 396 -4.31 7.70 20.02
N SER A 397 -5.31 7.20 19.29
CA SER A 397 -6.72 7.52 19.54
C SER A 397 -7.64 6.30 19.38
N PRO A 398 -8.60 6.08 20.30
CA PRO A 398 -9.53 4.96 20.22
C PRO A 398 -10.39 4.99 18.94
N LYS A 399 -10.75 6.20 18.47
CA LYS A 399 -11.52 6.36 17.22
C LYS A 399 -10.71 5.90 16.01
N ARG A 400 -9.42 6.25 15.96
CA ARG A 400 -8.51 5.85 14.88
C ARG A 400 -8.16 4.36 14.99
N ALA A 401 -8.05 3.82 16.20
CA ALA A 401 -7.89 2.40 16.46
C ALA A 401 -9.06 1.58 15.87
N GLY A 402 -10.31 2.00 16.13
CA GLY A 402 -11.49 1.34 15.57
C GLY A 402 -11.53 1.37 14.04
N ILE A 403 -11.19 2.51 13.43
CA ILE A 403 -11.09 2.63 11.95
C ILE A 403 -9.99 1.72 11.41
N TYR A 404 -8.83 1.68 12.07
CA TYR A 404 -7.72 0.80 11.71
C TYR A 404 -8.11 -0.67 11.77
N LEU A 405 -8.81 -1.11 12.82
CA LEU A 405 -9.25 -2.51 12.95
C LEU A 405 -10.17 -2.92 11.81
N ILE A 406 -11.09 -2.06 11.38
CA ILE A 406 -11.96 -2.34 10.22
C ILE A 406 -11.10 -2.40 8.95
N LEU A 407 -10.33 -1.35 8.67
CA LEU A 407 -9.54 -1.25 7.44
C LEU A 407 -8.52 -2.36 7.30
N THR A 408 -7.78 -2.68 8.37
CA THR A 408 -6.76 -3.72 8.34
C THR A 408 -7.39 -5.09 8.17
N THR A 409 -8.51 -5.38 8.84
CA THR A 409 -9.13 -6.71 8.74
C THR A 409 -9.68 -6.96 7.35
N THR A 410 -10.44 -6.00 6.78
CA THR A 410 -11.00 -6.17 5.42
C THR A 410 -9.95 -6.03 4.34
N GLY A 411 -9.00 -5.10 4.49
CA GLY A 411 -7.90 -4.92 3.56
C GLY A 411 -6.98 -6.14 3.51
N HIS A 412 -6.64 -6.72 4.66
CA HIS A 412 -5.86 -7.97 4.70
C HIS A 412 -6.64 -9.17 4.19
N PHE A 413 -7.93 -9.32 4.54
CA PHE A 413 -8.76 -10.40 4.02
C PHE A 413 -8.85 -10.36 2.49
N SER A 414 -8.92 -9.16 1.90
CA SER A 414 -8.92 -9.01 0.44
C SER A 414 -7.64 -9.45 -0.27
N LEU A 415 -6.56 -9.74 0.46
CA LEU A 415 -5.34 -10.29 -0.12
C LEU A 415 -5.36 -11.83 -0.17
N PHE A 416 -6.36 -12.48 0.43
CA PHE A 416 -6.45 -13.95 0.48
C PHE A 416 -6.45 -14.61 -0.91
N PRO A 417 -7.14 -14.05 -1.92
CA PRO A 417 -7.12 -14.63 -3.27
C PRO A 417 -5.75 -14.61 -3.96
N LEU A 418 -4.78 -13.84 -3.45
CA LEU A 418 -3.40 -13.87 -3.95
C LEU A 418 -2.67 -15.18 -3.64
N LEU A 419 -3.11 -15.87 -2.59
CA LEU A 419 -2.57 -17.15 -2.12
C LEU A 419 -3.64 -18.23 -2.26
N PHE A 420 -3.84 -18.67 -3.50
CA PHE A 420 -4.89 -19.62 -3.89
C PHE A 420 -4.45 -21.09 -3.81
N THR A 421 -3.18 -21.35 -3.55
CA THR A 421 -2.60 -22.69 -3.52
C THR A 421 -2.97 -23.41 -2.21
N PRO A 422 -3.36 -24.71 -2.26
CA PRO A 422 -3.80 -25.45 -1.07
C PRO A 422 -2.81 -25.47 0.11
N PRO A 423 -1.49 -25.62 -0.08
CA PRO A 423 -0.53 -25.63 1.03
C PRO A 423 -0.52 -24.31 1.82
N GLU A 424 -0.75 -23.19 1.14
CA GLU A 424 -0.70 -21.84 1.72
C GLU A 424 -2.00 -21.45 2.45
N ILE A 425 -3.10 -22.21 2.30
CA ILE A 425 -4.38 -21.92 2.96
C ILE A 425 -4.20 -21.91 4.49
N ALA A 426 -3.55 -22.93 5.05
CA ALA A 426 -3.31 -22.99 6.49
C ALA A 426 -2.41 -21.83 6.96
N THR A 427 -1.38 -21.53 6.19
CA THR A 427 -0.42 -20.45 6.47
C THR A 427 -1.10 -19.08 6.45
N LYS A 428 -1.88 -18.76 5.42
CA LYS A 428 -2.57 -17.45 5.31
C LYS A 428 -3.61 -17.27 6.41
N ILE A 429 -4.39 -18.31 6.74
CA ILE A 429 -5.38 -18.27 7.83
C ILE A 429 -4.68 -18.07 9.18
N LEU A 430 -3.63 -18.84 9.47
CA LEU A 430 -2.90 -18.74 10.73
C LEU A 430 -2.27 -17.36 10.93
N LEU A 431 -1.55 -16.86 9.93
CA LEU A 431 -0.91 -15.54 10.01
C LEU A 431 -1.95 -14.42 10.16
N MET A 432 -3.08 -14.50 9.44
CA MET A 432 -4.16 -13.53 9.56
C MET A 432 -4.81 -13.55 10.94
N LEU A 433 -5.09 -14.75 11.49
CA LEU A 433 -5.68 -14.91 12.81
C LEU A 433 -4.75 -14.38 13.90
N LEU A 434 -3.45 -14.73 13.86
CA LEU A 434 -2.46 -14.23 14.82
C LEU A 434 -2.39 -12.70 14.80
N PHE A 435 -2.28 -12.11 13.61
CA PHE A 435 -2.23 -10.65 13.46
C PHE A 435 -3.52 -9.97 13.93
N THR A 436 -4.68 -10.50 13.56
CA THR A 436 -5.98 -9.91 13.90
C THR A 436 -6.24 -10.03 15.41
N VAL A 437 -6.06 -11.20 16.00
CA VAL A 437 -6.23 -11.41 17.46
C VAL A 437 -5.30 -10.49 18.24
N TYR A 438 -4.03 -10.37 17.82
CA TYR A 438 -3.09 -9.45 18.45
C TYR A 438 -3.56 -7.99 18.30
N SER A 439 -3.93 -7.56 17.10
CA SER A 439 -4.37 -6.18 16.82
C SER A 439 -5.57 -5.78 17.68
N PHE A 440 -6.59 -6.65 17.76
CA PHE A 440 -7.79 -6.40 18.56
C PHE A 440 -7.49 -6.40 20.06
N SER A 441 -6.75 -7.38 20.55
CA SER A 441 -6.43 -7.51 21.98
C SER A 441 -5.55 -6.36 22.47
N SER A 442 -4.49 -6.03 21.74
CA SER A 442 -3.53 -4.98 22.09
C SER A 442 -4.15 -3.59 22.05
N LEU A 443 -4.89 -3.24 20.99
CA LEU A 443 -5.55 -1.93 20.89
C LEU A 443 -6.67 -1.79 21.93
N ARG A 444 -7.43 -2.87 22.21
CA ARG A 444 -8.44 -2.85 23.29
C ARG A 444 -7.80 -2.70 24.67
N ALA A 445 -6.66 -3.33 24.93
CA ALA A 445 -5.91 -3.13 26.17
C ALA A 445 -5.36 -1.71 26.27
N LEU A 446 -4.89 -1.14 25.15
CA LEU A 446 -4.36 0.21 25.09
C LEU A 446 -5.41 1.27 25.48
N PHE A 447 -6.65 1.09 24.98
CA PHE A 447 -7.78 2.01 25.17
C PHE A 447 -8.87 1.46 26.12
N ARG A 448 -8.48 0.64 27.10
CA ARG A 448 -9.45 -0.01 28.02
C ARG A 448 -10.35 0.99 28.76
N LYS A 449 -9.87 2.22 29.03
CA LYS A 449 -10.61 3.24 29.78
C LYS A 449 -11.59 4.02 28.90
N GLU A 450 -11.38 4.02 27.60
CA GLU A 450 -12.09 4.84 26.62
C GLU A 450 -13.29 4.12 25.99
N GLY A 451 -13.57 2.87 26.40
CA GLY A 451 -14.76 2.12 26.03
C GLY A 451 -14.54 1.14 24.87
N ARG A 452 -15.61 0.85 24.11
CA ARG A 452 -15.56 -0.09 22.98
C ARG A 452 -14.95 0.59 21.76
N LEU A 453 -13.99 -0.08 21.12
CA LEU A 453 -13.37 0.42 19.87
C LEU A 453 -14.30 0.27 18.66
N LEU A 454 -15.13 -0.78 18.66
CA LEU A 454 -16.10 -1.08 17.62
C LEU A 454 -17.50 -1.12 18.20
N ASN A 455 -18.47 -0.69 17.39
CA ASN A 455 -19.88 -0.91 17.67
C ASN A 455 -20.30 -2.35 17.31
N TRP A 456 -21.53 -2.72 17.67
CA TRP A 456 -22.02 -4.08 17.49
C TRP A 456 -22.19 -4.45 16.01
N LEU A 457 -22.60 -3.50 15.15
CA LEU A 457 -22.73 -3.72 13.70
C LEU A 457 -21.36 -3.95 13.04
N GLU A 458 -20.38 -3.13 13.39
CA GLU A 458 -18.98 -3.29 12.95
C GLU A 458 -18.42 -4.64 13.38
N THR A 459 -18.74 -5.09 14.60
CA THR A 459 -18.31 -6.39 15.11
C THR A 459 -18.95 -7.54 14.34
N ILE A 460 -20.27 -7.51 14.11
CA ILE A 460 -20.98 -8.53 13.34
C ILE A 460 -20.43 -8.59 11.90
N TYR A 461 -20.22 -7.42 11.29
CA TYR A 461 -19.65 -7.33 9.95
C TYR A 461 -18.26 -8.00 9.89
N LEU A 462 -17.34 -7.72 10.82
CA LEU A 462 -16.03 -8.37 10.79
C LEU A 462 -16.09 -9.88 11.09
N ILE A 463 -17.00 -10.33 11.97
CA ILE A 463 -17.19 -11.76 12.25
C ILE A 463 -17.71 -12.50 11.01
N ALA A 464 -18.54 -11.86 10.19
CA ALA A 464 -19.10 -12.46 8.97
C ALA A 464 -18.06 -12.73 7.86
N LEU A 465 -16.81 -12.27 8.01
CA LEU A 465 -15.70 -12.71 7.16
C LEU A 465 -15.39 -14.22 7.32
N VAL A 466 -15.61 -14.79 8.52
CA VAL A 466 -15.36 -16.23 8.77
C VAL A 466 -16.28 -17.13 7.95
N PRO A 467 -17.62 -16.98 8.00
CA PRO A 467 -18.50 -17.78 7.13
C PRO A 467 -18.29 -17.46 5.65
N LEU A 468 -17.89 -16.25 5.29
CA LEU A 468 -17.52 -15.92 3.90
C LEU A 468 -16.32 -16.74 3.43
N GLU A 469 -15.27 -16.85 4.25
CA GLU A 469 -14.08 -17.67 3.95
C GLU A 469 -14.42 -19.15 3.84
N ILE A 470 -15.18 -19.69 4.81
CA ILE A 470 -15.64 -21.08 4.80
C ILE A 470 -16.45 -21.34 3.54
N PHE A 471 -17.32 -20.41 3.15
CA PHE A 471 -18.08 -20.54 1.92
C PHE A 471 -17.15 -20.54 0.69
N CYS A 472 -16.22 -19.60 0.59
CA CYS A 472 -15.38 -19.42 -0.58
C CYS A 472 -14.37 -20.57 -0.79
N GLU A 473 -13.71 -21.03 0.27
CA GLU A 473 -12.62 -22.02 0.19
C GLU A 473 -13.08 -23.46 0.42
N ILE A 474 -14.16 -23.69 1.18
CA ILE A 474 -14.61 -25.04 1.53
C ILE A 474 -15.91 -25.39 0.81
N VAL A 475 -16.97 -24.59 0.98
CA VAL A 475 -18.30 -24.96 0.46
C VAL A 475 -18.34 -24.82 -1.06
N PHE A 476 -17.92 -23.68 -1.61
CA PHE A 476 -18.06 -23.35 -3.02
C PHE A 476 -17.33 -24.35 -3.94
N PRO A 477 -16.07 -24.77 -3.67
CA PRO A 477 -15.38 -25.74 -4.50
C PRO A 477 -16.04 -27.12 -4.55
N LEU A 478 -16.84 -27.48 -3.55
CA LEU A 478 -17.62 -28.73 -3.49
C LEU A 478 -18.94 -28.66 -4.26
N THR A 479 -19.35 -27.48 -4.73
CA THR A 479 -20.58 -27.30 -5.50
C THR A 479 -20.35 -27.45 -7.01
N PRO A 480 -21.37 -27.89 -7.79
CA PRO A 480 -21.30 -27.90 -9.25
C PRO A 480 -21.16 -26.48 -9.85
N TRP A 481 -21.37 -25.43 -9.05
CA TRP A 481 -21.23 -24.05 -9.48
C TRP A 481 -19.80 -23.64 -9.80
N LYS A 482 -18.79 -24.36 -9.30
CA LYS A 482 -17.38 -24.10 -9.63
C LYS A 482 -17.13 -24.10 -11.14
N LEU A 483 -17.76 -25.02 -11.88
CA LEU A 483 -17.60 -25.12 -13.33
C LEU A 483 -18.38 -24.02 -14.08
N LYS A 484 -19.54 -23.62 -13.54
CA LYS A 484 -20.44 -22.67 -14.19
C LYS A 484 -20.12 -21.21 -13.87
N PHE A 485 -19.63 -20.93 -12.67
CA PHE A 485 -19.43 -19.60 -12.12
C PHE A 485 -18.13 -19.49 -11.29
N PRO A 486 -16.96 -19.81 -11.87
CA PRO A 486 -15.69 -19.88 -11.12
C PRO A 486 -15.28 -18.59 -10.40
N PHE A 487 -15.82 -17.43 -10.81
CA PHE A 487 -15.48 -16.12 -10.26
C PHE A 487 -16.26 -15.72 -9.00
N ILE A 488 -17.26 -16.49 -8.56
CA ILE A 488 -18.10 -16.11 -7.41
C ILE A 488 -17.29 -15.88 -6.13
N PRO A 489 -16.34 -16.74 -5.72
CA PRO A 489 -15.55 -16.50 -4.51
C PRO A 489 -14.76 -15.19 -4.57
N LEU A 490 -14.15 -14.90 -5.73
CA LEU A 490 -13.42 -13.66 -5.97
C LEU A 490 -14.33 -12.45 -5.89
N LEU A 491 -15.50 -12.51 -6.54
CA LEU A 491 -16.52 -11.46 -6.53
C LEU A 491 -17.01 -11.18 -5.11
N LEU A 492 -17.40 -12.22 -4.36
CA LEU A 492 -17.91 -12.08 -3.00
C LEU A 492 -16.86 -11.47 -2.08
N THR A 493 -15.62 -11.95 -2.14
CA THR A 493 -14.50 -11.40 -1.35
C THR A 493 -14.27 -9.93 -1.68
N SER A 494 -14.23 -9.58 -2.97
CA SER A 494 -13.98 -8.21 -3.44
C SER A 494 -15.08 -7.25 -2.97
N VAL A 495 -16.34 -7.61 -3.21
CA VAL A 495 -17.51 -6.78 -2.87
C VAL A 495 -17.65 -6.63 -1.36
N TYR A 496 -17.50 -7.74 -0.62
CA TYR A 496 -17.61 -7.72 0.83
C TYR A 496 -16.55 -6.80 1.44
N CYS A 497 -15.28 -6.97 1.06
CA CYS A 497 -14.18 -6.14 1.58
C CYS A 497 -14.29 -4.68 1.12
N ALA A 498 -14.79 -4.43 -0.09
CA ALA A 498 -14.99 -3.08 -0.62
C ALA A 498 -15.96 -2.27 0.25
N LEU A 499 -17.02 -2.89 0.78
CA LEU A 499 -17.94 -2.24 1.70
C LEU A 499 -17.22 -1.76 2.98
N GLY A 500 -16.38 -2.61 3.58
CA GLY A 500 -15.67 -2.28 4.81
C GLY A 500 -14.56 -1.26 4.61
N ILE A 501 -13.83 -1.33 3.48
CA ILE A 501 -12.83 -0.32 3.13
C ILE A 501 -13.50 1.03 2.86
N THR A 502 -14.62 1.04 2.11
CA THR A 502 -15.42 2.26 1.88
C THR A 502 -15.91 2.85 3.21
N TYR A 503 -16.41 2.00 4.12
CA TYR A 503 -16.87 2.42 5.44
C TYR A 503 -15.74 3.03 6.27
N ALA A 504 -14.56 2.39 6.30
CA ALA A 504 -13.39 2.90 7.02
C ALA A 504 -12.91 4.24 6.42
N TRP A 505 -12.88 4.37 5.10
CA TRP A 505 -12.56 5.61 4.39
C TRP A 505 -13.50 6.74 4.76
N LEU A 506 -14.82 6.51 4.71
CA LEU A 506 -15.84 7.49 5.12
C LEU A 506 -15.70 7.89 6.59
N LYS A 507 -15.51 6.92 7.50
CA LYS A 507 -15.29 7.22 8.93
C LYS A 507 -14.03 8.04 9.16
N LEU A 508 -12.95 7.75 8.44
CA LEU A 508 -11.71 8.53 8.51
C LEU A 508 -11.96 9.96 8.04
N TYR A 509 -12.67 10.12 6.92
CA TYR A 509 -13.05 11.42 6.37
C TYR A 509 -13.87 12.24 7.35
N VAL A 510 -14.95 11.66 7.90
CA VAL A 510 -15.77 12.30 8.91
C VAL A 510 -14.93 12.68 10.13
N SER A 511 -14.00 11.82 10.56
CA SER A 511 -13.11 12.15 11.68
C SER A 511 -12.24 13.37 11.41
N VAL A 512 -11.63 13.48 10.23
CA VAL A 512 -10.80 14.63 9.86
C VAL A 512 -11.61 15.91 9.73
N LEU A 513 -12.81 15.84 9.15
CA LEU A 513 -13.66 17.02 8.93
C LEU A 513 -14.30 17.55 10.23
N THR A 514 -14.61 16.66 11.17
CA THR A 514 -15.29 17.00 12.43
C THR A 514 -14.35 17.30 13.59
N GLU A 515 -13.09 16.88 13.54
CA GLU A 515 -12.11 17.22 14.57
C GLU A 515 -11.91 18.74 14.60
N SER A 516 -12.42 19.38 15.68
CA SER A 516 -12.19 20.80 15.92
C SER A 516 -10.71 21.02 16.23
N VAL A 517 -10.15 22.10 15.69
CA VAL A 517 -8.83 22.62 16.08
C VAL A 517 -9.00 23.25 17.46
N THR A 518 -9.30 22.44 18.49
CA THR A 518 -9.29 22.93 19.85
C THR A 518 -7.85 23.28 20.19
N VAL A 519 -7.64 24.51 20.64
CA VAL A 519 -6.38 25.23 20.92
C VAL A 519 -5.51 24.52 21.97
N ARG A 520 -5.08 23.29 21.70
CA ARG A 520 -4.16 22.50 22.53
C ARG A 520 -2.74 22.46 21.96
N GLN A 521 -2.41 23.36 21.03
CA GLN A 521 -1.04 23.60 20.55
C GLN A 521 -0.32 24.71 21.32
N LYS A 522 -0.57 24.88 22.63
CA LYS A 522 0.23 25.80 23.45
C LYS A 522 1.48 25.15 24.09
N ALA A 523 1.77 23.87 23.81
CA ALA A 523 2.99 23.22 24.29
C ALA A 523 3.33 21.92 23.52
N GLU A 524 3.73 22.00 22.25
CA GLU A 524 4.50 20.93 21.56
C GLU A 524 5.57 21.51 20.60
#